data_AF-A0A087HMH5-F1
#
_entry.id   AF-A0A087HMH5-F1
#
_cell.length_a   1.000
_cell.length_b   1.000
_cell.length_c   1.000
_cell.angle_alpha   90.00
_cell.angle_beta   90.00
_cell.angle_gamma   90.00
#
_symmetry.space_group_name_H-M   'P 1'
#
loop_
_entity.id
_entity.type
_entity.pdbx_description
1 polymer ?
#
loop_
_entity_poly.entity_id
_entity_poly.type
_entity_poly.pdbx_seq_one_letter_code
_entity_poly.pdbx_strand_id
1 'polypeptide(L)'
;MACTTVATPFSVDVETSKADEVSASAKTEKGKMQREKRKIYQKLRCLTVETVDLIIRDEEKNNGVSFTQADVVNWAKRLNKECKFRSALVIFEWMDKKKMIISPSELAIYVHLIFMIKGATTAQEYFEKVEPNFDNMDRKSKNWPAYKILMEFCGE
;
A
#
# COMPACT_ATOMS: atom_id res chain seq x y z
N MET A 1 5.90 -67.14 -38.89
CA MET A 1 5.79 -65.74 -38.45
C MET A 1 6.18 -65.72 -36.98
N ALA A 2 7.27 -65.07 -36.61
CA ALA A 2 7.89 -65.20 -35.28
C ALA A 2 7.40 -64.09 -34.34
N CYS A 3 6.96 -64.49 -33.14
CA CYS A 3 6.76 -63.62 -31.97
C CYS A 3 7.20 -64.43 -30.76
N THR A 4 8.30 -64.05 -30.09
CA THR A 4 8.47 -64.37 -28.67
C THR A 4 9.43 -63.38 -28.00
N THR A 5 8.87 -62.76 -26.96
CA THR A 5 9.45 -61.95 -25.89
C THR A 5 10.63 -62.59 -25.16
N VAL A 6 11.61 -61.78 -24.74
CA VAL A 6 12.53 -62.10 -23.63
C VAL A 6 12.61 -60.89 -22.70
N ALA A 7 12.55 -61.16 -21.40
CA ALA A 7 12.51 -60.19 -20.31
C ALA A 7 13.73 -60.34 -19.37
N THR A 8 14.25 -59.18 -18.89
CA THR A 8 14.88 -58.88 -17.56
C THR A 8 16.28 -59.46 -17.24
N PRO A 9 17.09 -58.92 -16.28
CA PRO A 9 16.70 -58.13 -15.09
C PRO A 9 17.62 -56.97 -14.56
N PHE A 10 17.02 -56.18 -13.65
CA PHE A 10 17.49 -55.47 -12.42
C PHE A 10 18.85 -54.75 -12.29
N SER A 11 18.81 -53.49 -11.84
CA SER A 11 19.50 -52.94 -10.63
C SER A 11 19.03 -51.49 -10.42
N VAL A 12 18.19 -51.18 -9.43
CA VAL A 12 18.52 -50.63 -8.09
C VAL A 12 19.63 -49.58 -8.13
N ASP A 13 19.25 -48.31 -7.97
CA ASP A 13 19.87 -47.42 -6.99
C ASP A 13 18.85 -46.43 -6.46
N VAL A 14 18.75 -46.42 -5.13
CA VAL A 14 18.02 -45.46 -4.32
C VAL A 14 19.01 -44.35 -3.99
N GLU A 15 18.69 -43.11 -4.32
CA GLU A 15 19.32 -41.98 -3.63
C GLU A 15 18.24 -40.96 -3.27
N THR A 16 17.89 -41.03 -2.00
CA THR A 16 17.20 -39.98 -1.28
C THR A 16 18.13 -38.79 -1.19
N SER A 17 17.82 -37.69 -1.88
CA SER A 17 18.36 -36.38 -1.54
C SER A 17 17.24 -35.35 -1.50
N LYS A 18 16.73 -35.24 -0.28
CA LYS A 18 15.86 -34.23 0.32
C LYS A 18 16.22 -32.82 -0.18
N ALA A 19 15.42 -32.27 -1.09
CA ALA A 19 15.55 -30.88 -1.53
C ALA A 19 14.18 -30.18 -1.69
N ASP A 20 13.15 -30.57 -0.96
CA ASP A 20 11.82 -29.94 -1.07
C ASP A 20 11.12 -29.86 0.29
N GLU A 21 11.69 -29.14 1.25
CA GLU A 21 10.96 -28.87 2.51
C GLU A 21 11.07 -27.42 3.01
N VAL A 22 11.87 -26.57 2.35
CA VAL A 22 12.01 -25.16 2.75
C VAL A 22 11.09 -24.22 1.93
N SER A 23 10.64 -24.65 0.73
CA SER A 23 9.90 -23.77 -0.19
C SER A 23 8.38 -23.76 -0.01
N ALA A 24 7.78 -24.82 0.54
CA ALA A 24 6.33 -24.93 0.71
C ALA A 24 5.80 -24.14 1.92
N SER A 25 6.56 -24.09 3.01
CA SER A 25 6.18 -23.35 4.23
C SER A 25 6.10 -21.83 3.98
N ALA A 26 7.10 -21.27 3.29
CA ALA A 26 7.14 -19.84 2.97
C ALA A 26 6.02 -19.38 2.01
N LYS A 27 5.56 -20.26 1.11
CA LYS A 27 4.44 -19.98 0.19
C LYS A 27 3.10 -19.93 0.94
N THR A 28 2.91 -20.84 1.89
CA THR A 28 1.71 -20.92 2.72
C THR A 28 1.56 -19.70 3.63
N GLU A 29 2.66 -19.25 4.24
CA GLU A 29 2.66 -18.06 5.11
C GLU A 29 2.47 -16.74 4.34
N LYS A 30 3.14 -16.57 3.19
CA LYS A 30 2.92 -15.40 2.32
C LYS A 30 1.47 -15.31 1.83
N GLY A 31 0.86 -16.44 1.48
CA GLY A 31 -0.53 -16.51 1.06
C GLY A 31 -1.51 -16.10 2.17
N LYS A 32 -1.26 -16.58 3.40
CA LYS A 32 -2.03 -16.21 4.59
C LYS A 32 -1.90 -14.72 4.90
N MET A 33 -0.67 -14.18 4.88
CA MET A 33 -0.38 -12.75 5.08
C MET A 33 -1.11 -11.86 4.06
N GLN A 34 -1.07 -12.21 2.77
CA GLN A 34 -1.80 -11.45 1.75
C GLN A 34 -3.32 -11.49 1.94
N ARG A 35 -3.86 -12.62 2.39
CA ARG A 35 -5.29 -12.75 2.67
C ARG A 35 -5.71 -11.80 3.78
N GLU A 36 -4.93 -11.68 4.86
CA GLU A 36 -5.23 -10.73 5.94
C GLU A 36 -5.11 -9.28 5.48
N LYS A 37 -4.05 -8.92 4.74
CA LYS A 37 -3.93 -7.58 4.12
C LYS A 37 -5.16 -7.21 3.28
N ARG A 38 -5.75 -8.18 2.56
CA ARG A 38 -7.00 -7.97 1.79
C ARG A 38 -8.21 -7.70 2.70
N LYS A 39 -8.36 -8.41 3.81
CA LYS A 39 -9.46 -8.16 4.76
C LYS A 39 -9.35 -6.77 5.38
N ILE A 40 -8.14 -6.38 5.76
CA ILE A 40 -7.85 -5.03 6.27
C ILE A 40 -8.24 -3.98 5.24
N TYR A 41 -7.79 -4.13 3.98
CA TYR A 41 -8.18 -3.23 2.91
C TYR A 41 -9.70 -3.07 2.79
N GLN A 42 -10.47 -4.16 2.92
CA GLN A 42 -11.93 -4.08 2.89
C GLN A 42 -12.51 -3.32 4.09
N LYS A 43 -11.94 -3.47 5.28
CA LYS A 43 -12.33 -2.66 6.45
C LYS A 43 -11.98 -1.18 6.24
N LEU A 44 -10.77 -0.90 5.73
CA LEU A 44 -10.29 0.46 5.43
C LEU A 44 -11.17 1.17 4.38
N ARG A 45 -11.85 0.42 3.51
CA ARG A 45 -12.73 0.97 2.49
C ARG A 45 -13.91 1.79 3.08
N CYS A 46 -14.35 1.48 4.31
CA CYS A 46 -15.56 2.04 4.94
C CYS A 46 -15.27 2.98 6.15
N LEU A 47 -14.08 3.56 6.24
CA LEU A 47 -13.53 4.19 7.46
C LEU A 47 -14.13 5.53 7.95
N THR A 48 -13.94 5.75 9.26
CA THR A 48 -13.77 7.07 9.93
C THR A 48 -12.35 7.18 10.53
N VAL A 49 -11.92 8.39 10.95
CA VAL A 49 -10.54 8.67 11.41
C VAL A 49 -10.09 7.80 12.58
N GLU A 50 -10.99 7.53 13.53
CA GLU A 50 -10.67 6.75 14.74
C GLU A 50 -10.50 5.26 14.47
N THR A 51 -11.01 4.75 13.34
CA THR A 51 -10.97 3.31 13.04
C THR A 51 -9.63 2.85 12.47
N VAL A 52 -8.81 3.74 11.87
CA VAL A 52 -7.54 3.33 11.23
C VAL A 52 -6.58 2.74 12.26
N ASP A 53 -6.33 3.46 13.35
CA ASP A 53 -5.40 3.07 14.42
C ASP A 53 -5.91 1.80 15.14
N LEU A 54 -7.23 1.66 15.30
CA LEU A 54 -7.86 0.48 15.89
C LEU A 54 -7.72 -0.75 14.99
N ILE A 55 -8.00 -0.62 13.68
CA ILE A 55 -7.89 -1.73 12.73
C ILE A 55 -6.45 -2.20 12.62
N ILE A 56 -5.51 -1.25 12.53
CA ILE A 56 -4.06 -1.52 12.48
C ILE A 56 -3.62 -2.29 13.73
N ARG A 57 -3.92 -1.78 14.93
CA ARG A 57 -3.51 -2.44 16.19
C ARG A 57 -4.19 -3.79 16.42
N ASP A 58 -5.48 -3.89 16.12
CA ASP A 58 -6.26 -5.11 16.31
C ASP A 58 -5.73 -6.24 15.42
N GLU A 59 -5.34 -5.92 14.18
CA GLU A 59 -4.82 -6.90 13.22
C GLU A 59 -3.38 -7.31 13.52
N GLU A 60 -2.53 -6.38 13.98
CA GLU A 60 -1.19 -6.71 14.49
C GLU A 60 -1.28 -7.68 15.67
N LYS A 61 -2.16 -7.39 16.63
CA LYS A 61 -2.31 -8.16 17.87
C LYS A 61 -2.97 -9.52 17.64
N ASN A 62 -4.05 -9.57 16.86
CA ASN A 62 -4.87 -10.79 16.75
C ASN A 62 -4.39 -11.71 15.63
N ASN A 63 -3.84 -11.16 14.54
CA ASN A 63 -3.46 -11.93 13.36
C ASN A 63 -1.94 -12.10 13.21
N GLY A 64 -1.13 -11.43 14.04
CA GLY A 64 0.34 -11.49 13.99
C GLY A 64 0.92 -10.87 12.72
N VAL A 65 0.18 -9.96 12.08
CA VAL A 65 0.54 -9.35 10.80
C VAL A 65 1.20 -8.00 11.07
N SER A 66 2.50 -7.88 10.78
CA SER A 66 3.16 -6.58 10.70
C SER A 66 2.89 -5.94 9.33
N PHE A 67 2.50 -4.67 9.32
CA PHE A 67 2.37 -3.89 8.09
C PHE A 67 3.44 -2.81 8.04
N THR A 68 3.88 -2.49 6.83
CA THR A 68 4.83 -1.42 6.58
C THR A 68 4.10 -0.14 6.21
N GLN A 69 4.76 1.01 6.38
CA GLN A 69 4.24 2.29 5.86
C GLN A 69 3.89 2.19 4.37
N ALA A 70 4.70 1.47 3.58
CA ALA A 70 4.45 1.26 2.16
C ALA A 70 3.12 0.53 1.89
N ASP A 71 2.73 -0.42 2.75
CA ASP A 71 1.42 -1.09 2.64
C ASP A 71 0.27 -0.09 2.83
N VAL A 72 0.37 0.76 3.87
CA VAL A 72 -0.65 1.78 4.18
C VAL A 72 -0.79 2.79 3.04
N VAL A 73 0.34 3.28 2.54
CA VAL A 73 0.39 4.17 1.37
C VAL A 73 -0.26 3.52 0.15
N ASN A 74 0.06 2.25 -0.12
CA ASN A 74 -0.49 1.53 -1.26
C ASN A 74 -2.02 1.40 -1.16
N TRP A 75 -2.55 1.19 0.06
CA TRP A 75 -3.99 1.19 0.29
C TRP A 75 -4.61 2.56 0.06
N ALA A 76 -4.01 3.64 0.54
CA ALA A 76 -4.49 5.01 0.29
C ALA A 76 -4.49 5.35 -1.21
N LYS A 77 -3.40 5.02 -1.92
CA LYS A 77 -3.28 5.17 -3.38
C LYS A 77 -4.37 4.38 -4.12
N ARG A 78 -4.66 3.16 -3.68
CA ARG A 78 -5.71 2.33 -4.25
C ARG A 78 -7.11 2.91 -4.00
N LEU A 79 -7.39 3.38 -2.79
CA LEU A 79 -8.67 4.03 -2.46
C LEU A 79 -8.88 5.31 -3.28
N ASN A 80 -7.82 6.09 -3.50
CA ASN A 80 -7.87 7.26 -4.39
C ASN A 80 -8.24 6.86 -5.82
N LYS A 81 -7.63 5.80 -6.37
CA LYS A 81 -7.98 5.25 -7.70
C LYS A 81 -9.42 4.72 -7.77
N GLU A 82 -9.97 4.24 -6.65
CA GLU A 82 -11.36 3.80 -6.53
C GLU A 82 -12.33 4.96 -6.19
N CYS A 83 -11.87 6.22 -6.29
CA CYS A 83 -12.61 7.44 -5.95
C CYS A 83 -13.18 7.46 -4.51
N LYS A 84 -12.60 6.66 -3.61
CA LYS A 84 -12.91 6.66 -2.18
C LYS A 84 -12.10 7.73 -1.46
N PHE A 85 -12.25 8.98 -1.91
CA PHE A 85 -11.43 10.11 -1.49
C PHE A 85 -11.46 10.34 0.02
N ARG A 86 -12.63 10.24 0.66
CA ARG A 86 -12.75 10.40 2.12
C ARG A 86 -11.95 9.34 2.89
N SER A 87 -12.05 8.07 2.48
CA SER A 87 -11.29 6.98 3.13
C SER A 87 -9.78 7.12 2.88
N ALA A 88 -9.37 7.50 1.66
CA ALA A 88 -7.97 7.77 1.35
C ALA A 88 -7.42 8.94 2.18
N LEU A 89 -8.19 10.02 2.32
CA LEU A 89 -7.83 11.19 3.09
C LEU A 89 -7.60 10.84 4.56
N VAL A 90 -8.52 10.07 5.14
CA VAL A 90 -8.42 9.59 6.53
C VAL A 90 -7.10 8.85 6.80
N ILE A 91 -6.65 8.02 5.84
CA ILE A 91 -5.37 7.31 5.96
C ILE A 91 -4.18 8.30 5.93
N PHE A 92 -4.19 9.27 5.01
CA PHE A 92 -3.12 10.27 4.96
C PHE A 92 -3.08 11.18 6.19
N GLU A 93 -4.23 11.59 6.71
CA GLU A 93 -4.32 12.33 7.99
C GLU A 93 -3.75 11.53 9.15
N TRP A 94 -4.03 10.23 9.19
CA TRP A 94 -3.46 9.33 10.18
C TRP A 94 -1.93 9.23 10.04
N MET A 95 -1.42 9.09 8.81
CA MET A 95 0.03 9.06 8.55
C MET A 95 0.72 10.36 8.99
N ASP A 96 0.13 11.51 8.68
CA ASP A 96 0.63 12.84 9.06
C ASP A 96 0.63 13.02 10.58
N LYS A 97 -0.46 12.62 11.26
CA LYS A 97 -0.53 12.62 12.75
C LYS A 97 0.55 11.75 13.39
N LYS A 98 0.90 10.62 12.76
CA LYS A 98 2.00 9.74 13.20
C LYS A 98 3.38 10.25 12.78
N LYS A 99 3.47 11.41 12.11
CA LYS A 99 4.70 12.00 11.58
C LYS A 99 5.47 11.04 10.66
N MET A 100 4.74 10.22 9.90
CA MET A 100 5.35 9.35 8.90
C MET A 100 5.90 10.18 7.73
N ILE A 101 6.96 9.69 7.09
CA ILE A 101 7.60 10.40 5.97
C ILE A 101 6.69 10.31 4.75
N ILE A 102 6.13 11.44 4.31
CA ILE A 102 5.32 11.52 3.08
C ILE A 102 6.25 11.94 1.93
N SER A 103 6.40 11.09 0.91
CA SER A 103 7.20 11.45 -0.28
C SER A 103 6.52 12.56 -1.09
N PRO A 104 7.25 13.28 -1.96
CA PRO A 104 6.63 14.32 -2.80
C PRO A 104 5.46 13.83 -3.66
N SER A 105 5.54 12.59 -4.17
CA SER A 105 4.46 11.96 -4.93
C SER A 105 3.22 11.68 -4.08
N GLU A 106 3.41 11.32 -2.81
CA GLU A 106 2.32 11.10 -1.85
C GLU A 106 1.73 12.41 -1.35
N LEU A 107 2.56 13.44 -1.17
CA LEU A 107 2.11 14.78 -0.81
C LEU A 107 1.16 15.32 -1.88
N ALA A 108 1.47 15.13 -3.17
CA ALA A 108 0.58 15.52 -4.25
C ALA A 108 -0.80 14.84 -4.15
N ILE A 109 -0.83 13.53 -3.86
CA ILE A 109 -2.09 12.80 -3.65
C ILE A 109 -2.83 13.35 -2.42
N TYR A 110 -2.11 13.59 -1.32
CA TYR A 110 -2.74 14.08 -0.10
C TYR A 110 -3.33 15.49 -0.26
N VAL A 111 -2.58 16.42 -0.87
CA VAL A 111 -3.06 17.77 -1.19
C VAL A 111 -4.28 17.70 -2.11
N HIS A 112 -4.26 16.84 -3.14
CA HIS A 112 -5.44 16.61 -3.98
C HIS A 112 -6.65 16.12 -3.19
N LEU A 113 -6.45 15.18 -2.26
CA LEU A 113 -7.54 14.67 -1.42
C LEU A 113 -8.09 15.73 -0.46
N ILE A 114 -7.23 16.57 0.12
CA ILE A 114 -7.66 17.71 0.94
C ILE A 114 -8.47 18.67 0.08
N PHE A 115 -7.98 19.01 -1.10
CA PHE A 115 -8.68 19.86 -2.05
C PHE A 115 -10.09 19.31 -2.37
N MET A 116 -10.19 18.03 -2.75
CA MET A 116 -11.44 17.40 -3.16
C MET A 116 -12.47 17.27 -2.03
N ILE A 117 -12.03 17.20 -0.77
CA ILE A 117 -12.93 16.93 0.38
C ILE A 117 -13.16 18.15 1.27
N LYS A 118 -12.12 18.98 1.47
CA LYS A 118 -12.10 20.12 2.39
C LYS A 118 -11.96 21.47 1.68
N GLY A 119 -11.79 21.48 0.36
CA GLY A 119 -11.69 22.69 -0.46
C GLY A 119 -10.27 23.24 -0.61
N ALA A 120 -10.15 24.21 -1.52
CA ALA A 120 -8.88 24.79 -1.96
C ALA A 120 -8.09 25.47 -0.84
N THR A 121 -8.76 26.32 -0.05
CA THR A 121 -8.13 27.07 1.05
C THR A 121 -7.43 26.13 2.04
N THR A 122 -8.13 25.09 2.50
CA THR A 122 -7.57 24.10 3.42
C THR A 122 -6.37 23.35 2.80
N ALA A 123 -6.42 23.07 1.50
CA ALA A 123 -5.33 22.39 0.80
C ALA A 123 -4.09 23.27 0.68
N GLN A 124 -4.28 24.56 0.38
CA GLN A 124 -3.22 25.55 0.32
C GLN A 124 -2.56 25.77 1.69
N GLU A 125 -3.36 26.00 2.74
CA GLU A 125 -2.87 26.16 4.11
C GLU A 125 -2.05 24.95 4.56
N TYR A 126 -2.52 23.74 4.22
CA TYR A 126 -1.77 22.52 4.51
C TYR A 126 -0.43 22.46 3.76
N PHE A 127 -0.42 22.80 2.47
CA PHE A 127 0.80 22.81 1.67
C PHE A 127 1.83 23.82 2.19
N GLU A 128 1.41 25.04 2.48
CA GLU A 128 2.26 26.10 3.05
C GLU A 128 2.83 25.71 4.41
N LYS A 129 2.06 24.98 5.23
CA LYS A 129 2.55 24.43 6.50
C LYS A 129 3.68 23.40 6.30
N VAL A 130 3.56 22.54 5.30
CA VAL A 130 4.53 21.45 5.06
C VAL A 130 5.76 21.94 4.29
N GLU A 131 5.59 22.91 3.39
CA GLU A 131 6.63 23.48 2.55
C GLU A 131 6.60 25.03 2.60
N PRO A 132 6.94 25.64 3.75
CA PRO A 132 6.80 27.09 3.96
C PRO A 132 7.73 27.94 3.09
N ASN A 133 8.82 27.34 2.61
CA ASN A 133 9.83 28.00 1.79
C ASN A 133 9.77 27.52 0.33
N PHE A 134 8.59 27.09 -0.13
CA PHE A 134 8.43 26.60 -1.50
C PHE A 134 8.66 27.73 -2.51
N ASP A 135 9.64 27.54 -3.39
CA ASP A 135 9.87 28.43 -4.53
C ASP A 135 8.93 28.05 -5.68
N ASN A 136 7.90 28.86 -5.90
CA ASN A 136 6.92 28.65 -6.97
C ASN A 136 7.46 29.01 -8.38
N MET A 137 8.69 29.51 -8.48
CA MET A 137 9.37 29.73 -9.76
C MET A 137 10.22 28.52 -10.14
N ASP A 138 10.60 27.67 -9.18
CA ASP A 138 11.33 26.43 -9.43
C ASP A 138 10.39 25.27 -9.82
N ARG A 139 10.14 25.15 -11.12
CA ARG A 139 9.35 24.03 -11.69
C ARG A 139 9.98 22.65 -11.52
N LYS A 140 11.26 22.58 -11.10
CA LYS A 140 11.96 21.31 -10.81
C LYS A 140 11.91 20.96 -9.33
N SER A 141 11.32 21.81 -8.49
CA SER A 141 11.12 21.53 -7.08
C SER A 141 10.41 20.20 -6.89
N LYS A 142 10.89 19.40 -5.94
CA LYS A 142 10.37 18.05 -5.66
C LYS A 142 8.85 18.04 -5.43
N ASN A 143 8.30 19.10 -4.84
CA ASN A 143 6.87 19.21 -4.50
C ASN A 143 6.06 20.02 -5.52
N TRP A 144 6.66 20.39 -6.65
CA TRP A 144 5.96 21.02 -7.77
C TRP A 144 4.66 20.28 -8.16
N PRO A 145 4.61 18.93 -8.19
CA PRO A 145 3.37 18.22 -8.50
C PRO A 145 2.22 18.52 -7.53
N ALA A 146 2.51 18.72 -6.24
CA ALA A 146 1.51 19.06 -5.23
C ALA A 146 1.04 20.52 -5.39
N TYR A 147 1.97 21.44 -5.62
CA TYR A 147 1.62 22.85 -5.88
C TYR A 147 0.81 23.03 -7.17
N LYS A 148 1.13 22.26 -8.23
CA LYS A 148 0.40 22.28 -9.50
C LYS A 148 -1.08 21.98 -9.31
N ILE A 149 -1.43 21.07 -8.41
CA ILE A 149 -2.82 20.76 -8.07
C ILE A 149 -3.52 21.99 -7.49
N LEU A 150 -2.86 22.78 -6.63
CA LEU A 150 -3.46 24.01 -6.10
C LEU A 150 -3.71 25.05 -7.19
N MET A 151 -2.77 25.17 -8.15
CA MET A 151 -2.87 26.11 -9.26
C MET A 151 -3.96 25.74 -10.28
N GLU A 152 -4.13 24.45 -10.59
CA GLU A 152 -5.09 23.99 -11.60
C GLU A 152 -6.56 24.26 -11.23
N PHE A 153 -6.86 24.54 -9.96
CA PHE A 153 -8.23 24.76 -9.49
C PHE A 153 -8.48 26.14 -8.86
N CYS A 154 -7.47 27.00 -8.78
CA CYS A 154 -7.61 28.39 -8.28
C CYS A 154 -7.78 29.42 -9.42
N GLY A 155 -8.10 28.96 -10.64
CA GLY A 155 -8.31 29.79 -11.82
C GLY A 155 -9.76 29.78 -12.29
N GLU A 156 -10.68 30.28 -11.47
CA GLU A 156 -12.01 30.77 -11.89
C GLU A 156 -12.32 32.11 -11.22
#